data_AF-A0A0M2UZN0-F1
#
_entry.id   AF-A0A0M2UZN0-F1
#
_cell.length_a   1.000
_cell.length_b   1.000
_cell.length_c   1.000
_cell.angle_alpha   90.00
_cell.angle_beta   90.00
_cell.angle_gamma   90.00
#
_symmetry.space_group_name_H-M   'P 1'
#
loop_
_entity.id
_entity.type
_entity.pdbx_description
1 polymer ?
#
loop_
_entity_poly.entity_id
_entity_poly.type
_entity_poly.pdbx_seq_one_letter_code
_entity_poly.pdbx_strand_id
1 'polypeptide(L)'
;PDIYVPEFRDRVRQLDLNVISEPFRTTHGWHIVEVLERREQDVTEQLLREQAQQILYSRKFQEELDVWLQELRDNAFVDIRT
;
A
#
# COMPACT_ATOMS: atom_id res chain seq x y z
N PRO A 1 6.34 -4.75 8.72
CA PRO A 1 5.20 -3.84 9.01
C PRO A 1 5.35 -2.53 8.25
N ASP A 2 4.43 -2.21 7.33
CA ASP A 2 4.45 -0.97 6.52
C ASP A 2 3.93 0.26 7.27
N ILE A 3 3.72 0.12 8.58
CA ILE A 3 3.31 1.17 9.51
C ILE A 3 4.50 2.07 9.92
N TYR A 4 5.73 1.62 9.64
CA TYR A 4 6.96 2.33 9.99
C TYR A 4 7.57 2.99 8.75
N VAL A 5 8.23 4.13 8.97
CA VAL A 5 9.06 4.75 7.93
C VAL A 5 10.15 3.78 7.48
N PRO A 6 10.55 3.81 6.19
CA PRO A 6 11.45 2.81 5.62
C PRO A 6 12.72 2.61 6.44
N GLU A 7 13.34 3.71 6.88
CA GLU A 7 14.59 3.70 7.64
C GLU A 7 14.44 2.96 8.98
N PHE A 8 13.31 3.14 9.66
CA PHE A 8 13.01 2.46 10.91
C PHE A 8 12.69 1.00 10.69
N ARG A 9 11.84 0.69 9.70
CA ARG A 9 11.47 -0.68 9.34
C ARG A 9 12.70 -1.52 9.01
N ASP A 10 13.62 -0.96 8.24
CA ASP A 10 14.80 -1.67 7.77
C ASP A 10 15.80 -1.90 8.90
N ARG A 11 15.98 -0.93 9.82
CA ARG A 11 16.77 -1.14 11.05
C ARG A 11 16.18 -2.23 11.93
N VAL A 12 14.87 -2.21 12.18
CA VAL A 12 14.19 -3.26 12.94
C VAL A 12 14.30 -4.61 12.25
N ARG A 13 14.27 -4.68 10.91
CA ARG A 13 14.46 -5.94 10.17
C ARG A 13 15.87 -6.52 10.31
N GLN A 14 16.90 -5.69 10.38
CA GLN A 14 18.30 -6.10 10.44
C GLN A 14 18.79 -6.45 11.85
N LEU A 15 18.17 -5.90 12.91
CA LEU A 15 18.65 -6.05 14.28
C LEU A 15 18.30 -7.42 14.88
N ASP A 16 19.22 -8.02 15.64
CA ASP A 16 18.95 -9.28 16.33
C ASP A 16 17.95 -9.13 17.49
N LEU A 17 17.36 -10.25 17.92
CA LEU A 17 16.46 -10.28 19.07
C LEU A 17 17.20 -9.92 20.36
N ASN A 18 16.58 -9.08 21.19
CA ASN A 18 17.09 -8.56 22.47
C ASN A 18 18.42 -7.80 22.35
N VAL A 19 18.70 -7.22 21.18
CA VAL A 19 19.86 -6.34 20.97
C VAL A 19 19.38 -4.90 20.83
N ILE A 20 20.08 -3.97 21.49
CA ILE A 20 19.84 -2.54 21.39
C ILE A 20 20.63 -1.97 20.20
N SER A 21 19.97 -1.18 19.35
CA SER A 21 20.62 -0.55 18.20
C SER A 21 21.50 0.64 18.59
N GLU A 22 22.46 0.97 17.73
CA GLU A 22 23.06 2.30 17.74
C GLU A 22 22.00 3.38 17.42
N PRO A 23 22.16 4.62 17.90
CA PRO A 23 21.25 5.71 17.57
C PRO A 23 21.21 5.97 16.06
N PHE A 24 20.02 6.00 15.47
CA PHE A 24 19.84 6.29 14.05
C PHE A 24 18.78 7.36 13.81
N ARG A 25 18.91 8.07 12.69
CA ARG A 25 18.04 9.18 12.32
C ARG A 25 16.94 8.72 11.36
N THR A 26 15.72 9.13 11.64
CA THR A 26 14.57 9.01 10.74
C THR A 26 13.99 10.41 10.48
N THR A 27 12.96 10.50 9.65
CA THR A 27 12.20 11.74 9.43
C THR A 27 11.64 12.34 10.72
N HIS A 28 11.42 11.52 11.75
CA HIS A 28 10.88 11.92 13.05
C HIS A 28 11.96 12.27 14.09
N GLY A 29 13.25 12.17 13.75
CA GLY A 29 14.36 12.46 14.66
C GLY A 29 15.23 11.26 14.99
N TRP A 30 15.79 11.21 16.19
CA TRP A 30 16.72 10.16 16.63
C TRP A 30 16.00 9.03 17.36
N HIS A 31 16.38 7.80 17.04
CA HIS A 31 15.74 6.59 17.55
C HIS A 31 16.81 5.60 18.02
N ILE A 32 16.46 4.85 19.08
CA ILE A 32 17.17 3.67 19.58
C ILE A 32 16.10 2.60 19.71
N VAL A 33 16.38 1.38 19.23
CA VAL A 33 15.38 0.29 19.21
C VAL A 33 15.96 -1.00 19.76
N GLU A 34 15.09 -1.82 20.35
CA GLU A 34 15.37 -3.19 20.81
C GLU A 34 14.25 -4.09 20.30
N VAL A 35 14.61 -5.21 19.65
CA VAL A 35 13.61 -6.15 19.11
C VAL A 35 13.38 -7.27 20.12
N LEU A 36 12.31 -7.20 20.89
CA LEU A 36 12.04 -8.18 21.96
C LEU A 36 11.58 -9.55 21.42
N GLU A 37 10.73 -9.54 20.39
CA GLU A 37 10.16 -10.74 19.80
C GLU A 37 9.87 -10.50 18.32
N ARG A 38 9.95 -11.56 17.52
CA ARG A 38 9.52 -11.57 16.12
C ARG A 38 8.43 -12.62 15.99
N ARG A 39 7.24 -12.18 15.61
CA ARG A 39 6.16 -13.08 15.24
C ARG A 39 6.04 -13.11 13.72
N GLU A 40 6.31 -14.26 13.12
CA GLU A 40 5.82 -14.58 11.78
C GLU A 40 4.36 -15.01 11.94
N GLN A 41 3.44 -14.04 11.84
CA GLN A 41 2.10 -14.39 11.39
C GLN A 41 2.16 -14.44 9.87
N ASP A 42 1.69 -15.55 9.28
CA ASP A 42 1.55 -15.76 7.84
C ASP A 42 0.49 -14.82 7.23
N VAL A 43 0.67 -13.52 7.41
CA VAL A 43 -0.14 -12.44 6.82
C VAL A 43 0.16 -12.23 5.35
N THR A 44 1.21 -12.88 4.82
CA THR A 44 1.67 -12.76 3.44
C THR A 44 0.58 -13.18 2.45
N GLU A 45 -0.08 -14.31 2.67
CA GLU A 45 -1.10 -14.79 1.74
C GLU A 45 -2.34 -13.90 1.74
N GLN A 46 -2.77 -13.44 2.93
CA GLN A 46 -3.93 -12.58 3.07
C GLN A 46 -3.68 -11.20 2.44
N LEU A 47 -2.55 -10.55 2.75
CA LEU A 47 -2.17 -9.27 2.16
C LEU A 47 -2.02 -9.37 0.64
N LEU A 48 -1.38 -10.44 0.14
CA LEU A 48 -1.21 -10.65 -1.29
C LEU A 48 -2.56 -10.84 -2.00
N ARG A 49 -3.49 -11.56 -1.35
CA ARG A 49 -4.85 -11.77 -1.86
C ARG A 49 -5.65 -10.46 -1.87
N GLU A 50 -5.56 -9.66 -0.82
CA GLU A 50 -6.21 -8.34 -0.74
C GLU A 50 -5.67 -7.38 -1.82
N GLN A 51 -4.34 -7.32 -2.01
CA GLN A 51 -3.73 -6.53 -3.08
C GLN A 51 -4.16 -7.01 -4.47
N ALA A 52 -4.17 -8.32 -4.72
CA ALA A 52 -4.62 -8.87 -5.98
C ALA A 52 -6.10 -8.53 -6.25
N GLN A 53 -6.96 -8.62 -5.23
CA GLN A 53 -8.38 -8.22 -5.33
C GLN A 53 -8.53 -6.74 -5.67
N GLN A 54 -7.77 -5.84 -5.03
CA GLN A 54 -7.81 -4.41 -5.33
C GLN A 54 -7.39 -4.11 -6.77
N ILE A 55 -6.34 -4.77 -7.28
CA ILE A 55 -5.88 -4.61 -8.67
C ILE A 55 -6.96 -5.09 -9.65
N LEU A 56 -7.54 -6.27 -9.41
CA LEU A 56 -8.60 -6.80 -10.28
C LEU A 56 -9.85 -5.92 -10.26
N TYR A 57 -10.23 -5.41 -9.09
CA TYR A 57 -11.35 -4.48 -8.94
C TYR A 57 -11.10 -3.19 -9.72
N SER A 58 -9.93 -2.58 -9.55
CA SER A 58 -9.56 -1.34 -10.24
C SER A 58 -9.56 -1.49 -11.76
N ARG A 59 -9.09 -2.63 -12.29
CA ARG A 59 -9.14 -2.89 -13.75
C ARG A 59 -10.56 -3.02 -14.28
N LYS A 60 -11.38 -3.86 -13.62
CA LYS A 60 -12.79 -4.02 -14.02
C LYS A 60 -13.57 -2.72 -13.93
N PHE A 61 -13.32 -1.94 -12.87
CA PHE A 61 -13.94 -0.64 -12.70
C PHE A 61 -13.58 0.32 -13.83
N GLN A 62 -12.31 0.37 -14.25
CA GLN A 62 -11.88 1.22 -15.36
C GLN A 62 -12.52 0.82 -16.70
N GLU A 63 -12.59 -0.47 -17.00
CA GLU A 63 -13.21 -1.00 -18.22
C GLU A 63 -14.72 -0.65 -18.29
N GLU A 64 -15.45 -0.87 -17.20
CA GLU A 64 -16.89 -0.56 -17.14
C GLU A 64 -17.17 0.95 -17.16
N LEU A 65 -16.26 1.76 -16.59
CA LEU A 65 -16.43 3.21 -16.53
C LEU A 65 -16.28 3.85 -17.93
N ASP A 66 -15.38 3.36 -18.76
CA ASP A 66 -15.23 3.83 -20.14
C ASP A 66 -16.47 3.47 -20.99
N VAL A 67 -17.02 2.26 -20.82
CA VAL A 67 -18.26 1.84 -21.48
C VAL A 67 -19.44 2.70 -21.01
N TRP A 68 -19.60 2.88 -19.71
CA TRP A 68 -20.67 3.70 -19.14
C TRP A 68 -20.59 5.17 -19.57
N LEU A 69 -19.39 5.75 -19.65
CA LEU A 69 -19.19 7.11 -20.17
C LEU A 69 -19.55 7.22 -21.65
N GLN A 70 -19.28 6.19 -22.45
CA GLN A 70 -19.67 6.16 -23.86
C GLN A 70 -21.18 6.09 -24.00
N GLU A 71 -21.86 5.22 -23.24
CA GLU A 71 -23.33 5.14 -23.21
C GLU A 71 -23.97 6.46 -22.73
N LEU A 72 -23.38 7.12 -21.72
CA LEU A 72 -23.86 8.42 -21.24
C LEU A 72 -23.73 9.50 -22.32
N ARG A 73 -22.64 9.48 -23.11
CA ARG A 73 -22.43 10.40 -24.24
C ARG A 73 -23.40 10.12 -25.39
N ASP A 74 -23.62 8.85 -25.73
CA ASP A 74 -24.49 8.46 -26.85
C ASP A 74 -25.97 8.75 -26.53
N ASN A 75 -26.37 8.70 -25.26
CA ASN A 75 -27.71 9.08 -24.80
C ASN A 75 -27.87 10.60 -24.53
N ALA A 76 -26.79 11.37 -24.51
CA ALA A 76 -26.87 12.82 -24.37
C ALA A 76 -27.17 13.46 -25.73
N PHE A 77 -28.24 14.25 -25.79
CA PHE A 77 -28.59 15.02 -27.00
C PHE A 77 -27.55 16.13 -27.22
N VAL A 78 -26.55 15.89 -28.07
CA VAL A 78 -25.51 16.87 -28.40
C VAL A 78 -25.94 17.70 -29.62
N ASP A 79 -26.55 18.87 -29.39
CA ASP A 79 -26.80 19.89 -30.42
C ASP A 79 -25.53 20.74 -30.60
N ILE A 80 -24.71 20.43 -31.62
CA ILE A 80 -23.57 21.26 -32.01
C ILE A 80 -24.11 22.41 -32.87
N ARG A 81 -24.31 23.58 -32.25
CA ARG A 81 -24.60 24.81 -32.99
C ARG A 81 -23.29 25.36 -33.54
N THR A 82 -23.18 25.39 -34.87
CA THR A 82 -22.10 26.05 -35.62
C THR A 82 -22.42 27.52 -35.80
#